data_AF-A0A5C6FMH6-F1
#
_entry.id   AF-A0A5C6FMH6-F1
#
_cell.length_a   1.000
_cell.length_b   1.000
_cell.length_c   1.000
_cell.angle_alpha   90.00
_cell.angle_beta   90.00
_cell.angle_gamma   90.00
#
_symmetry.space_group_name_H-M   'P 1'
#
loop_
_entity.id
_entity.type
_entity.pdbx_description
1 polymer ?
#
loop_
_entity_poly.entity_id
_entity_poly.type
_entity_poly.pdbx_seq_one_letter_code
_entity_poly.pdbx_strand_id
1 'polypeptide(L)'
;MNLNTAKIVSSRIRSLLHRRTVLRGSGVAMSLPWLSAMAGSFADDMESAAPRRMVTTTLGLGLVDGNLNPTQTGRDYAASPYLKSLDDLRDRFTVISGTSHPGVSGGHRAEASILTARPMGTTGQVRNTISLDQHVAQQFSGQTRYESLVLATSGTGSPCYTRHGAMIPPETSPSRLYEKLFVDESDTQRKRQAQKVLQSRSIMDLVGDDAKALQRELGVADRDRLDAYFTSVRELEKQMQTNQQWALQPKPSVDVPRPVDVADPNDLIQRFDVMCGMIKLALETDSTRVISLHLPAGGGVVPIDGVDQGYHSLSHHGRDEEKLTQLQRVETAIVRQWGQFMRDLAASEDSGTSLLDQTTLLMTSNLGNASNHDNRNMPVLLGGGKFRHGTHLGFDRKNNYPLPNLFVSILQQMGVPADQFATSTGTMTGLDFKVG
;
A
#
# COMPACT_ATOMS: atom_id res chain seq x y z
N MET A 1 56.85 -42.56 -9.05
CA MET A 1 55.61 -42.50 -8.24
C MET A 1 55.34 -41.02 -7.97
N ASN A 2 54.53 -40.37 -8.80
CA ASN A 2 54.13 -38.97 -8.64
C ASN A 2 52.68 -38.86 -9.09
N LEU A 3 51.80 -38.59 -8.14
CA LEU A 3 50.38 -38.32 -8.32
C LEU A 3 50.21 -36.88 -8.82
N ASN A 4 49.46 -36.70 -9.91
CA ASN A 4 48.96 -35.39 -10.31
C ASN A 4 47.45 -35.48 -10.55
N THR A 5 46.71 -34.91 -9.61
CA THR A 5 45.25 -34.86 -9.55
C THR A 5 44.75 -33.63 -10.30
N ALA A 6 44.02 -33.81 -11.40
CA ALA A 6 43.37 -32.70 -12.11
C ALA A 6 41.84 -32.74 -11.91
N LYS A 7 41.33 -31.62 -11.40
CA LYS A 7 39.93 -31.35 -11.03
C LYS A 7 38.99 -31.39 -12.24
N ILE A 8 37.85 -32.07 -12.09
CA ILE A 8 36.67 -31.93 -12.96
C ILE A 8 35.89 -30.68 -12.50
N VAL A 9 35.81 -29.65 -13.36
CA VAL A 9 34.87 -28.54 -13.20
C VAL A 9 33.73 -28.75 -14.19
N SER A 10 32.56 -29.10 -13.66
CA SER A 10 31.30 -29.16 -14.41
C SER A 10 30.73 -27.76 -14.58
N SER A 11 30.86 -27.15 -15.76
CA SER A 11 30.10 -25.95 -16.13
C SER A 11 28.71 -26.34 -16.64
N ARG A 12 27.66 -26.13 -15.85
CA ARG A 12 26.28 -26.12 -16.37
C ARG A 12 26.03 -24.80 -17.10
N ILE A 13 26.11 -24.82 -18.43
CA ILE A 13 25.63 -23.71 -19.27
C ILE A 13 24.10 -23.71 -19.20
N ARG A 14 23.51 -22.67 -18.61
CA ARG A 14 22.07 -22.36 -18.75
C ARG A 14 21.87 -21.79 -20.16
N SER A 15 21.30 -22.56 -21.08
CA SER A 15 20.91 -22.04 -22.39
C SER A 15 19.67 -21.17 -22.25
N LEU A 16 19.81 -19.86 -22.50
CA LEU A 16 18.70 -18.91 -22.64
C LEU A 16 18.01 -19.13 -23.99
N LEU A 17 16.69 -19.31 -24.01
CA LEU A 17 15.93 -19.47 -25.24
C LEU A 17 15.80 -18.12 -25.97
N HIS A 18 16.27 -18.06 -27.22
CA HIS A 18 16.18 -16.87 -28.07
C HIS A 18 14.72 -16.62 -28.50
N ARG A 19 14.29 -15.34 -28.58
CA ARG A 19 12.94 -14.91 -29.05
C ARG A 19 12.50 -15.54 -30.39
N ARG A 20 13.45 -15.98 -31.22
CA ARG A 20 13.18 -16.61 -32.53
C ARG A 20 12.78 -18.08 -32.45
N THR A 21 12.99 -18.76 -31.32
CA THR A 21 12.58 -20.16 -31.14
C THR A 21 11.08 -20.29 -30.84
N VAL A 22 10.45 -19.24 -30.28
CA VAL A 22 9.03 -19.25 -29.89
C VAL A 22 8.09 -19.01 -31.08
N LEU A 23 8.55 -18.41 -32.18
CA LEU A 23 7.71 -18.05 -33.34
C LEU A 23 7.70 -19.08 -34.48
N ARG A 24 8.21 -20.30 -34.29
CA ARG A 24 8.10 -21.39 -35.29
C ARG A 24 6.93 -22.35 -35.08
N GLY A 25 6.12 -22.15 -34.04
CA GLY A 25 4.91 -22.95 -33.79
C GLY A 25 3.63 -22.21 -34.16
N SER A 26 3.33 -22.09 -35.44
CA SER A 26 2.01 -21.61 -35.90
C SER A 26 0.97 -22.72 -35.66
N GLY A 27 0.06 -22.52 -34.71
CA GLY A 27 -1.13 -23.35 -34.53
C GLY A 27 -1.44 -23.67 -33.07
N VAL A 28 -2.48 -23.02 -32.54
CA VAL A 28 -3.06 -23.17 -31.19
C VAL A 28 -2.24 -22.53 -30.06
N ALA A 29 -2.40 -21.22 -29.88
CA ALA A 29 -1.97 -20.53 -28.67
C ALA A 29 -2.97 -20.80 -27.54
N MET A 30 -2.75 -21.87 -26.76
CA MET A 30 -3.28 -21.90 -25.40
C MET A 30 -2.50 -20.87 -24.58
N SER A 31 -3.22 -19.96 -23.92
CA SER A 31 -2.66 -18.94 -23.02
C SER A 31 -1.86 -19.61 -21.90
N LEU A 32 -0.54 -19.73 -22.08
CA LEU A 32 0.35 -20.23 -21.04
C LEU A 32 0.50 -19.16 -19.94
N PRO A 33 0.41 -19.54 -18.65
CA PRO A 33 0.71 -18.64 -17.54
C PRO A 33 2.12 -18.07 -17.66
N TRP A 34 2.29 -16.81 -17.26
CA TRP A 34 3.58 -16.13 -17.26
C TRP A 34 4.55 -16.86 -16.32
N LEU A 35 5.52 -17.58 -16.89
CA LEU A 35 6.54 -18.29 -16.11
C LEU A 35 7.65 -17.32 -15.70
N SER A 36 8.12 -17.40 -14.46
CA SER A 36 9.20 -16.56 -13.91
C SER A 36 10.51 -16.61 -14.72
N ALA A 37 10.68 -17.61 -15.59
CA ALA A 37 11.79 -17.72 -16.53
C ALA A 37 11.75 -16.69 -17.69
N MET A 38 10.60 -16.02 -17.91
CA MET A 38 10.41 -14.99 -18.94
C MET A 38 10.68 -13.56 -18.42
N ALA A 39 11.06 -13.40 -17.15
CA ALA A 39 11.36 -12.11 -16.51
C ALA A 39 12.75 -11.53 -16.89
N GLY A 40 13.52 -12.20 -17.75
CA GLY A 40 14.84 -11.73 -18.18
C GLY A 40 14.80 -11.02 -19.53
N SER A 41 14.50 -9.72 -19.54
CA SER A 41 14.99 -8.74 -20.56
C SER A 41 14.57 -7.28 -20.31
N PHE A 42 14.30 -6.89 -19.07
CA PHE A 42 14.18 -5.46 -18.67
C PHE A 42 15.33 -5.00 -17.77
N ALA A 43 16.39 -5.81 -17.64
CA ALA A 43 17.63 -5.43 -16.99
C ALA A 43 18.59 -4.89 -18.03
N ASP A 44 18.32 -3.68 -18.53
CA ASP A 44 19.31 -2.86 -19.24
C ASP A 44 19.03 -1.40 -18.87
N ASP A 45 19.53 -1.04 -17.69
CA ASP A 45 20.04 0.28 -17.26
C ASP A 45 20.30 0.15 -15.75
N MET A 46 21.41 -0.51 -15.43
CA MET A 46 21.90 -0.72 -14.07
C MET A 46 22.97 0.33 -13.75
N GLU A 47 22.61 1.61 -13.91
CA GLU A 47 23.02 2.59 -12.91
C GLU A 47 22.21 2.25 -11.65
N SER A 48 22.81 2.30 -10.46
CA SER A 48 22.21 1.91 -9.18
C SER A 48 20.85 2.59 -8.93
N ALA A 49 19.77 2.05 -9.48
CA ALA A 49 18.47 2.68 -9.43
C ALA A 49 17.91 2.52 -8.02
N ALA A 50 18.02 3.61 -7.26
CA ALA A 50 17.25 3.94 -6.07
C ALA A 50 15.95 3.11 -5.93
N PRO A 51 15.75 2.38 -4.81
CA PRO A 51 14.60 1.51 -4.63
C PRO A 51 13.28 2.29 -4.70
N ARG A 52 12.26 1.67 -5.33
CA ARG A 52 10.92 2.26 -5.43
C ARG A 52 10.10 1.89 -4.20
N ARG A 53 9.49 2.87 -3.55
CA ARG A 53 8.73 2.71 -2.30
C ARG A 53 7.34 3.32 -2.43
N MET A 54 6.39 2.82 -1.63
CA MET A 54 5.04 3.34 -1.56
C MET A 54 4.54 3.41 -0.13
N VAL A 55 3.94 4.54 0.24
CA VAL A 55 3.17 4.70 1.48
C VAL A 55 1.76 5.20 1.15
N THR A 56 0.74 4.49 1.59
CA THR A 56 -0.65 4.93 1.47
C THR A 56 -1.20 5.36 2.83
N THR A 57 -1.59 6.62 2.98
CA THR A 57 -2.36 7.15 4.11
C THR A 57 -3.84 7.15 3.75
N THR A 58 -4.67 6.44 4.52
CA THR A 58 -6.10 6.32 4.23
C THR A 58 -6.92 6.87 5.37
N LEU A 59 -8.01 7.60 5.08
CA LEU A 59 -8.87 8.25 6.07
C LEU A 59 -10.27 7.60 6.10
N GLY A 60 -10.87 7.43 7.27
CA GLY A 60 -12.22 6.90 7.43
C GLY A 60 -13.38 7.91 7.30
N LEU A 61 -13.09 9.22 7.28
CA LEU A 61 -14.10 10.31 7.34
C LEU A 61 -14.03 11.35 6.19
N GLY A 62 -13.26 11.08 5.13
CA GLY A 62 -13.08 12.06 4.05
C GLY A 62 -12.33 13.33 4.51
N LEU A 63 -12.42 14.37 3.67
CA LEU A 63 -12.01 15.74 3.97
C LEU A 63 -13.04 16.67 3.32
N VAL A 64 -13.35 17.81 3.96
CA VAL A 64 -14.29 18.78 3.41
C VAL A 64 -13.76 19.31 2.07
N ASP A 65 -14.49 19.01 0.99
CA ASP A 65 -14.10 19.32 -0.40
C ASP A 65 -13.67 20.78 -0.61
N GLY A 66 -14.46 21.75 -0.12
CA GLY A 66 -14.17 23.17 -0.30
C GLY A 66 -12.90 23.65 0.42
N ASN A 67 -12.42 22.89 1.41
CA ASN A 67 -11.21 23.21 2.16
C ASN A 67 -9.96 22.51 1.61
N LEU A 68 -10.13 21.36 0.93
CA LEU A 68 -9.04 20.61 0.31
C LEU A 68 -8.78 21.02 -1.14
N ASN A 69 -9.83 21.09 -1.97
CA ASN A 69 -9.66 21.14 -3.41
C ASN A 69 -9.59 22.59 -3.92
N PRO A 70 -8.52 23.00 -4.61
CA PRO A 70 -8.45 24.30 -5.27
C PRO A 70 -9.57 24.47 -6.29
N THR A 71 -10.03 25.72 -6.49
CA THR A 71 -11.08 26.01 -7.48
C THR A 71 -10.57 25.92 -8.92
N GLN A 72 -9.31 26.29 -9.16
CA GLN A 72 -8.67 26.29 -10.48
C GLN A 72 -7.84 25.02 -10.66
N THR A 73 -7.83 24.46 -11.87
CA THR A 73 -6.96 23.35 -12.27
C THR A 73 -5.63 23.87 -12.83
N GLY A 74 -4.65 22.97 -13.04
CA GLY A 74 -3.35 23.33 -13.59
C GLY A 74 -2.31 23.63 -12.52
N ARG A 75 -1.23 24.32 -12.87
CA ARG A 75 -0.10 24.57 -11.94
C ARG A 75 -0.31 25.81 -11.07
N ASP A 76 -1.02 26.81 -11.58
CA ASP A 76 -1.13 28.14 -10.97
C ASP A 76 -2.30 28.28 -9.98
N TYR A 77 -2.85 27.18 -9.50
CA TYR A 77 -3.97 27.21 -8.55
C TYR A 77 -3.60 27.94 -7.25
N ALA A 78 -4.56 28.66 -6.66
CA ALA A 78 -4.40 29.20 -5.31
C ALA A 78 -4.58 28.09 -4.27
N ALA A 79 -3.71 28.05 -3.25
CA ALA A 79 -3.80 27.07 -2.17
C ALA A 79 -5.15 27.17 -1.44
N SER A 80 -5.84 26.04 -1.32
CA SER A 80 -7.05 25.89 -0.51
C SER A 80 -6.69 25.93 0.98
N PRO A 81 -7.66 26.13 1.90
CA PRO A 81 -7.41 26.22 3.33
C PRO A 81 -6.50 25.14 3.92
N TYR A 82 -6.68 23.86 3.55
CA TYR A 82 -5.86 22.75 4.05
C TYR A 82 -4.46 22.70 3.45
N LEU A 83 -4.27 23.25 2.25
CA LEU A 83 -3.00 23.21 1.53
C LEU A 83 -2.05 24.36 1.91
N LYS A 84 -2.52 25.41 2.59
CA LYS A 84 -1.69 26.56 2.99
C LYS A 84 -0.44 26.16 3.78
N SER A 85 -0.53 25.13 4.61
CA SER A 85 0.63 24.65 5.39
C SER A 85 1.62 23.78 4.60
N LEU A 86 1.34 23.55 3.31
CA LEU A 86 2.12 22.73 2.39
C LEU A 86 2.62 23.57 1.20
N ASP A 87 2.54 24.90 1.26
CA ASP A 87 2.99 25.79 0.16
C ASP A 87 4.46 25.57 -0.19
N ASP A 88 5.30 25.26 0.79
CA ASP A 88 6.72 24.88 0.63
C ASP A 88 6.92 23.56 -0.13
N LEU A 89 5.89 22.71 -0.18
CA LEU A 89 5.90 21.41 -0.84
C LEU A 89 5.12 21.41 -2.16
N ARG A 90 4.69 22.57 -2.67
CA ARG A 90 3.81 22.66 -3.85
C ARG A 90 4.28 21.83 -5.03
N ASP A 91 5.57 21.86 -5.37
CA ASP A 91 6.17 21.09 -6.46
C ASP A 91 6.46 19.62 -6.12
N ARG A 92 6.04 19.15 -4.95
CA ARG A 92 6.27 17.78 -4.43
C ARG A 92 4.99 16.97 -4.29
N PHE A 93 3.81 17.56 -4.53
CA PHE A 93 2.55 16.83 -4.61
C PHE A 93 1.61 17.33 -5.71
N THR A 94 0.57 16.55 -5.95
CA THR A 94 -0.52 16.80 -6.89
C THR A 94 -1.83 16.65 -6.13
N VAL A 95 -2.72 17.63 -6.28
CA VAL A 95 -4.10 17.54 -5.80
C VAL A 95 -4.94 16.92 -6.90
N ILE A 96 -5.81 15.98 -6.56
CA ILE A 96 -6.70 15.35 -7.54
C ILE A 96 -8.14 15.46 -7.02
N SER A 97 -9.03 16.03 -7.83
CA SER A 97 -10.45 16.19 -7.50
C SER A 97 -11.34 15.71 -8.63
N GLY A 98 -12.62 15.45 -8.32
CA GLY A 98 -13.58 14.90 -9.28
C GLY A 98 -13.36 13.42 -9.58
N THR A 99 -12.75 12.67 -8.67
CA THR A 99 -12.48 11.23 -8.83
C THR A 99 -13.21 10.40 -7.78
N SER A 100 -13.63 9.18 -8.14
CA SER A 100 -14.15 8.20 -7.19
C SER A 100 -14.02 6.77 -7.72
N HIS A 101 -14.35 5.79 -6.88
CA HIS A 101 -14.39 4.38 -7.27
C HIS A 101 -15.73 4.05 -7.96
N PRO A 102 -15.73 3.69 -9.26
CA PRO A 102 -16.96 3.34 -9.96
C PRO A 102 -17.72 2.20 -9.28
N GLY A 103 -19.03 2.37 -9.10
CA GLY A 103 -19.90 1.35 -8.49
C GLY A 103 -19.73 1.17 -6.98
N VAL A 104 -19.09 2.12 -6.29
CA VAL A 104 -18.99 2.15 -4.82
C VAL A 104 -19.97 3.18 -4.25
N SER A 105 -20.87 2.73 -3.39
CA SER A 105 -21.91 3.58 -2.78
C SER A 105 -22.23 3.18 -1.33
N GLY A 106 -21.28 2.57 -0.62
CA GLY A 106 -21.49 1.99 0.71
C GLY A 106 -21.43 2.98 1.90
N GLY A 107 -21.19 4.28 1.66
CA GLY A 107 -20.93 5.27 2.70
C GLY A 107 -19.68 4.91 3.50
N HIS A 108 -19.75 4.93 4.84
CA HIS A 108 -18.66 4.47 5.71
C HIS A 108 -18.24 3.02 5.43
N ARG A 109 -19.17 2.12 5.06
CA ARG A 109 -18.84 0.72 4.77
C ARG A 109 -17.92 0.57 3.56
N ALA A 110 -17.84 1.59 2.70
CA ALA A 110 -16.93 1.63 1.57
C ALA A 110 -15.46 1.79 1.97
N GLU A 111 -15.12 1.91 3.26
CA GLU A 111 -13.74 1.89 3.75
C GLU A 111 -12.98 0.64 3.25
N ALA A 112 -13.67 -0.50 3.17
CA ALA A 112 -13.14 -1.73 2.59
C ALA A 112 -12.66 -1.57 1.13
N SER A 113 -13.22 -0.61 0.39
CA SER A 113 -12.94 -0.39 -1.02
C SER A 113 -11.89 0.69 -1.29
N ILE A 114 -11.31 1.33 -0.26
CA ILE A 114 -10.38 2.44 -0.44
C ILE A 114 -9.21 2.03 -1.35
N LEU A 115 -8.54 0.92 -1.03
CA LEU A 115 -7.38 0.45 -1.78
C LEU A 115 -7.69 -0.70 -2.75
N THR A 116 -8.86 -1.33 -2.67
CA THR A 116 -9.26 -2.40 -3.59
C THR A 116 -10.05 -1.88 -4.79
N ALA A 117 -10.66 -0.70 -4.66
CA ALA A 117 -11.60 -0.13 -5.61
C ALA A 117 -12.73 -1.09 -6.03
N ARG A 118 -13.05 -2.08 -5.19
CA ARG A 118 -14.04 -3.10 -5.49
C ARG A 118 -15.44 -2.45 -5.47
N PRO A 119 -16.23 -2.53 -6.56
CA PRO A 119 -17.61 -2.05 -6.52
C PRO A 119 -18.40 -2.71 -5.39
N MET A 120 -19.09 -1.90 -4.58
CA MET A 120 -19.93 -2.36 -3.48
C MET A 120 -21.08 -1.38 -3.21
N GLY A 121 -22.27 -1.92 -2.92
CA GLY A 121 -23.47 -1.15 -2.64
C GLY A 121 -23.72 -0.91 -1.15
N THR A 122 -24.94 -0.46 -0.84
CA THR A 122 -25.44 -0.28 0.53
C THR A 122 -26.00 -1.57 1.16
N THR A 123 -26.06 -2.68 0.44
CA THR A 123 -26.61 -3.95 0.92
C THR A 123 -25.75 -5.14 0.50
N GLY A 124 -25.83 -6.22 1.28
CA GLY A 124 -25.08 -7.46 1.03
C GLY A 124 -23.63 -7.44 1.52
N GLN A 125 -23.05 -8.62 1.71
CA GLN A 125 -21.62 -8.80 1.91
C GLN A 125 -20.97 -9.10 0.56
N VAL A 126 -20.17 -8.17 0.06
CA VAL A 126 -19.34 -8.40 -1.13
C VAL A 126 -17.97 -8.86 -0.64
N ARG A 127 -17.54 -10.05 -1.06
CA ARG A 127 -16.17 -10.49 -0.86
C ARG A 127 -15.23 -9.51 -1.56
N ASN A 128 -14.25 -9.00 -0.83
CA ASN A 128 -13.30 -8.04 -1.36
C ASN A 128 -12.28 -8.70 -2.29
N THR A 129 -11.39 -7.90 -2.87
CA THR A 129 -10.30 -8.34 -3.75
C THR A 129 -8.96 -7.86 -3.21
N ILE A 130 -7.86 -8.18 -3.91
CA ILE A 130 -6.54 -7.65 -3.58
C ILE A 130 -6.58 -6.11 -3.49
N SER A 131 -5.93 -5.55 -2.49
CA SER A 131 -5.72 -4.10 -2.39
C SER A 131 -4.45 -3.67 -3.14
N LEU A 132 -4.38 -2.39 -3.51
CA LEU A 132 -3.26 -1.79 -4.24
C LEU A 132 -1.92 -2.07 -3.57
N ASP A 133 -1.82 -1.86 -2.25
CA ASP A 133 -0.64 -2.12 -1.45
C ASP A 133 -0.19 -3.58 -1.52
N GLN A 134 -1.11 -4.53 -1.36
CA GLN A 134 -0.78 -5.95 -1.44
C GLN A 134 -0.41 -6.38 -2.86
N HIS A 135 -0.97 -5.71 -3.88
CA HIS A 135 -0.59 -5.95 -5.26
C HIS A 135 0.83 -5.44 -5.56
N VAL A 136 1.20 -4.26 -5.05
CA VAL A 136 2.55 -3.71 -5.16
C VAL A 136 3.56 -4.53 -4.35
N ALA A 137 3.20 -5.00 -3.16
CA ALA A 137 4.08 -5.80 -2.29
C ALA A 137 4.62 -7.06 -2.98
N GLN A 138 3.83 -7.68 -3.85
CA GLN A 138 4.23 -8.87 -4.63
C GLN A 138 5.44 -8.61 -5.54
N GLN A 139 5.61 -7.38 -6.02
CA GLN A 139 6.76 -6.97 -6.85
C GLN A 139 8.09 -7.03 -6.10
N PHE A 140 8.04 -6.81 -4.78
CA PHE A 140 9.23 -6.74 -3.92
C PHE A 140 9.40 -7.98 -3.03
N SER A 141 8.62 -9.04 -3.25
CA SER A 141 8.72 -10.27 -2.48
C SER A 141 10.14 -10.83 -2.51
N GLY A 142 10.72 -11.04 -1.31
CA GLY A 142 12.10 -11.49 -1.13
C GLY A 142 13.19 -10.42 -1.19
N GLN A 143 12.86 -9.17 -1.55
CA GLN A 143 13.85 -8.07 -1.59
C GLN A 143 14.01 -7.39 -0.23
N THR A 144 12.95 -7.35 0.57
CA THR A 144 12.94 -6.81 1.94
C THR A 144 12.44 -7.84 2.93
N ARG A 145 12.74 -7.64 4.22
CA ARG A 145 12.31 -8.56 5.28
C ARG A 145 10.79 -8.66 5.39
N TYR A 146 10.10 -7.54 5.26
CA TYR A 146 8.64 -7.49 5.31
C TYR A 146 8.12 -7.10 3.93
N GLU A 147 7.22 -7.92 3.37
CA GLU A 147 6.62 -7.64 2.05
C GLU A 147 5.77 -6.37 2.07
N SER A 148 5.05 -6.15 3.17
CA SER A 148 4.36 -4.90 3.47
C SER A 148 4.19 -4.70 4.98
N LEU A 149 3.94 -3.46 5.39
CA LEU A 149 3.46 -3.13 6.74
C LEU A 149 2.07 -2.51 6.65
N VAL A 150 1.10 -3.16 7.28
CA VAL A 150 -0.27 -2.65 7.45
C VAL A 150 -0.38 -2.07 8.85
N LEU A 151 -0.60 -0.76 8.92
CA LEU A 151 -0.56 0.06 10.13
C LEU A 151 -1.86 0.85 10.26
N ALA A 152 -2.21 1.23 11.48
CA ALA A 152 -3.30 2.17 11.72
C ALA A 152 -3.05 3.02 12.97
N THR A 153 -3.67 4.20 13.08
CA THR A 153 -3.57 4.99 14.31
C THR A 153 -4.41 4.38 15.43
N SER A 154 -5.48 3.64 15.13
CA SER A 154 -6.28 2.90 16.12
C SER A 154 -7.12 1.79 15.46
N GLY A 155 -7.90 1.07 16.26
CA GLY A 155 -8.84 0.06 15.77
C GLY A 155 -8.18 -1.26 15.33
N THR A 156 -8.98 -2.11 14.70
CA THR A 156 -8.57 -3.44 14.22
C THR A 156 -8.83 -3.64 12.72
N GLY A 157 -9.42 -2.65 12.06
CA GLY A 157 -9.74 -2.66 10.64
C GLY A 157 -8.69 -1.92 9.81
N SER A 158 -8.51 -2.37 8.56
CA SER A 158 -7.73 -1.65 7.57
C SER A 158 -8.37 -1.81 6.18
N PRO A 159 -8.08 -0.90 5.22
CA PRO A 159 -8.48 -1.06 3.83
C PRO A 159 -7.56 -2.01 3.04
N CYS A 160 -6.74 -2.82 3.72
CA CYS A 160 -5.75 -3.70 3.10
C CYS A 160 -6.29 -5.13 3.05
N TYR A 161 -6.31 -5.73 1.86
CA TYR A 161 -6.94 -7.01 1.62
C TYR A 161 -6.05 -7.93 0.81
N THR A 162 -6.01 -9.19 1.21
CA THR A 162 -5.31 -10.24 0.45
C THR A 162 -5.98 -10.46 -0.91
N ARG A 163 -5.31 -11.20 -1.81
CA ARG A 163 -5.87 -11.61 -3.11
C ARG A 163 -7.25 -12.26 -3.02
N HIS A 164 -7.51 -12.92 -1.90
CA HIS A 164 -8.74 -13.65 -1.62
C HIS A 164 -9.76 -12.83 -0.83
N GLY A 165 -9.53 -11.52 -0.65
CA GLY A 165 -10.48 -10.61 -0.01
C GLY A 165 -10.55 -10.73 1.51
N ALA A 166 -9.55 -11.32 2.15
CA ALA A 166 -9.44 -11.31 3.61
C ALA A 166 -8.76 -10.01 4.06
N MET A 167 -9.36 -9.31 5.02
CA MET A 167 -8.78 -8.09 5.59
C MET A 167 -7.52 -8.42 6.38
N ILE A 168 -6.48 -7.61 6.20
CA ILE A 168 -5.23 -7.71 6.94
C ILE A 168 -5.32 -6.79 8.16
N PRO A 169 -5.26 -7.32 9.40
CA PRO A 169 -5.32 -6.49 10.60
C PRO A 169 -4.11 -5.55 10.69
N PRO A 170 -4.29 -4.28 11.09
CA PRO A 170 -3.19 -3.35 11.24
C PRO A 170 -2.44 -3.53 12.58
N GLU A 171 -1.16 -3.17 12.59
CA GLU A 171 -0.43 -2.85 13.81
C GLU A 171 -0.69 -1.38 14.21
N THR A 172 -1.06 -1.15 15.48
CA THR A 172 -1.49 0.15 16.00
C THR A 172 -0.61 0.71 17.11
N SER A 173 0.38 -0.06 17.57
CA SER A 173 1.36 0.31 18.58
C SER A 173 2.72 0.56 17.93
N PRO A 174 3.18 1.82 17.91
CA PRO A 174 4.54 2.15 17.50
C PRO A 174 5.61 1.35 18.26
N SER A 175 5.40 1.10 19.56
CA SER A 175 6.37 0.39 20.39
C SER A 175 6.49 -1.09 20.00
N ARG A 176 5.39 -1.76 19.65
CA ARG A 176 5.41 -3.12 19.09
C ARG A 176 5.97 -3.17 17.68
N LEU A 177 5.68 -2.15 16.86
CA LEU A 177 6.26 -2.03 15.52
C LEU A 177 7.79 -1.89 15.62
N TYR A 178 8.30 -1.08 16.56
CA TYR A 178 9.73 -0.95 16.81
C TYR A 178 10.37 -2.29 17.19
N GLU A 179 9.77 -3.03 18.12
CA GLU A 179 10.24 -4.38 18.48
C GLU A 179 10.26 -5.33 17.28
N LYS A 180 9.20 -5.30 16.46
CA LYS A 180 9.12 -6.09 15.23
C LYS A 180 10.25 -5.71 14.27
N LEU A 181 10.56 -4.44 14.08
CA LEU A 181 11.53 -3.99 13.09
C LEU A 181 12.99 -4.13 13.54
N PHE A 182 13.31 -3.82 14.79
CA PHE A 182 14.69 -3.54 15.22
C PHE A 182 15.20 -4.39 16.37
N VAL A 183 14.31 -5.04 17.13
CA VAL A 183 14.74 -5.89 18.26
C VAL A 183 14.87 -7.34 17.77
N ASP A 184 16.10 -7.86 17.82
CA ASP A 184 16.35 -9.28 17.55
C ASP A 184 15.62 -10.17 18.55
N GLU A 185 14.98 -11.21 18.05
CA GLU A 185 14.37 -12.22 18.89
C GLU A 185 15.46 -12.98 19.67
N SER A 186 15.16 -13.33 20.92
CA SER A 186 15.99 -14.27 21.69
C SER A 186 16.12 -15.62 20.94
N ASP A 187 17.22 -16.34 21.14
CA ASP A 187 17.44 -17.67 20.53
C ASP A 187 16.25 -18.63 20.74
N THR A 188 15.59 -18.53 21.89
CA THR A 188 14.41 -19.33 22.23
C THR A 188 13.20 -18.98 21.38
N GLN A 189 12.98 -17.70 21.09
CA GLN A 189 11.90 -17.22 20.22
C GLN A 189 12.16 -17.59 18.75
N ARG A 190 13.39 -17.40 18.26
CA ARG A 190 13.79 -17.82 16.90
C ARG A 190 13.54 -19.32 16.68
N LYS A 191 13.94 -20.17 17.64
CA LYS A 191 13.70 -21.61 17.58
C LYS A 191 12.21 -21.97 17.57
N ARG A 192 11.38 -21.31 18.38
CA ARG A 192 9.92 -21.50 18.38
C ARG A 192 9.30 -21.08 17.05
N GLN A 193 9.72 -19.95 16.48
CA GLN A 193 9.19 -19.48 15.21
C GLN A 193 9.59 -20.41 14.07
N ALA A 194 10.85 -20.87 14.03
CA ALA A 194 11.30 -21.88 13.08
C ALA A 194 10.52 -23.20 13.22
N GLN A 195 10.22 -23.66 14.43
CA GLN A 195 9.39 -24.85 14.68
C GLN A 195 7.95 -24.67 14.17
N LYS A 196 7.33 -23.50 14.41
CA LYS A 196 5.99 -23.20 13.85
C LYS A 196 6.00 -23.26 12.33
N VAL A 197 7.04 -22.70 11.70
CA VAL A 197 7.18 -22.75 10.23
C VAL A 197 7.26 -24.18 9.72
N LEU A 198 8.06 -25.04 10.37
CA LEU A 198 8.17 -26.46 10.01
C LEU A 198 6.85 -27.22 10.22
N GLN A 199 6.14 -26.96 11.32
CA GLN A 199 4.84 -27.59 11.60
C GLN A 199 3.78 -27.18 10.56
N SER A 200 3.67 -25.89 10.24
CA SER A 200 2.74 -25.41 9.22
C SER A 200 3.01 -26.03 7.85
N ARG A 201 4.28 -26.17 7.45
CA ARG A 201 4.64 -26.86 6.21
C ARG A 201 4.23 -28.33 6.22
N SER A 202 4.47 -29.04 7.32
CA SER A 202 4.05 -30.44 7.47
C SER A 202 2.52 -30.62 7.39
N ILE A 203 1.74 -29.69 7.95
CA ILE A 203 0.27 -29.71 7.85
C ILE A 203 -0.17 -29.48 6.40
N MET A 204 0.48 -28.56 5.69
CA MET A 204 0.16 -28.25 4.29
C MET A 204 0.47 -29.41 3.35
N ASP A 205 1.60 -30.10 3.55
CA ASP A 205 1.94 -31.30 2.78
C ASP A 205 0.86 -32.39 2.96
N LEU A 206 0.36 -32.56 4.19
CA LEU A 206 -0.68 -33.53 4.55
C LEU A 206 -2.04 -33.19 3.90
N VAL A 207 -2.47 -31.93 4.00
CA VAL A 207 -3.73 -31.45 3.39
C VAL A 207 -3.63 -31.43 1.86
N GLY A 208 -2.43 -31.22 1.32
CA GLY A 208 -2.16 -31.14 -0.12
C GLY A 208 -2.54 -32.40 -0.89
N ASP A 209 -2.28 -33.57 -0.32
CA ASP A 209 -2.53 -34.85 -0.99
C ASP A 209 -3.99 -35.29 -0.89
N ASP A 210 -4.63 -35.08 0.27
CA ASP A 210 -6.07 -35.35 0.47
C ASP A 210 -6.94 -34.46 -0.41
N ALA A 211 -6.60 -33.17 -0.52
CA ALA A 211 -7.36 -32.25 -1.35
C ALA A 211 -7.19 -32.54 -2.85
N LYS A 212 -6.03 -33.04 -3.32
CA LYS A 212 -5.86 -33.47 -4.73
C LYS A 212 -6.72 -34.70 -5.07
N ALA A 213 -6.91 -35.60 -4.11
CA ALA A 213 -7.82 -36.73 -4.27
C ALA A 213 -9.27 -36.23 -4.41
N LEU A 214 -9.67 -35.32 -3.52
CA LEU A 214 -11.00 -34.69 -3.54
C LEU A 214 -11.28 -33.90 -4.83
N GLN A 215 -10.28 -33.21 -5.40
CA GLN A 215 -10.41 -32.46 -6.66
C GLN A 215 -10.90 -33.33 -7.83
N ARG A 216 -10.56 -34.62 -7.83
CA ARG A 216 -10.96 -35.58 -8.87
C ARG A 216 -12.43 -35.97 -8.79
N GLU A 217 -13.03 -35.83 -7.61
CA GLU A 217 -14.42 -36.22 -7.31
C GLU A 217 -15.39 -35.02 -7.36
N LEU A 218 -14.88 -33.79 -7.23
CA LEU A 218 -15.68 -32.56 -7.22
C LEU A 218 -16.17 -32.13 -8.61
N GLY A 219 -17.33 -31.46 -8.64
CA GLY A 219 -17.85 -30.73 -9.79
C GLY A 219 -17.10 -29.42 -10.06
N VAL A 220 -17.29 -28.83 -11.24
CA VAL A 220 -16.49 -27.69 -11.75
C VAL A 220 -16.43 -26.51 -10.78
N ALA A 221 -17.56 -26.09 -10.20
CA ALA A 221 -17.60 -24.93 -9.29
C ALA A 221 -16.84 -25.15 -7.97
N ASP A 222 -16.77 -26.39 -7.47
CA ASP A 222 -16.03 -26.71 -6.25
C ASP A 222 -14.53 -26.92 -6.52
N ARG A 223 -14.16 -27.33 -7.75
CA ARG A 223 -12.75 -27.35 -8.17
C ARG A 223 -12.15 -25.96 -8.18
N ASP A 224 -12.87 -24.95 -8.68
CA ASP A 224 -12.38 -23.56 -8.71
C ASP A 224 -12.11 -23.03 -7.28
N ARG A 225 -12.95 -23.39 -6.31
CA ARG A 225 -12.74 -23.03 -4.90
C ARG A 225 -11.52 -23.73 -4.30
N LEU A 226 -11.36 -25.02 -4.61
CA LEU A 226 -10.25 -25.83 -4.13
C LEU A 226 -8.91 -25.36 -4.75
N ASP A 227 -8.91 -25.00 -6.03
CA ASP A 227 -7.73 -24.41 -6.71
C ASP A 227 -7.36 -23.05 -6.13
N ALA A 228 -8.35 -22.21 -5.81
CA ALA A 228 -8.11 -20.96 -5.09
C ALA A 228 -7.47 -21.21 -3.72
N TYR A 229 -7.95 -22.21 -2.97
CA TYR A 229 -7.37 -22.62 -1.69
C TYR A 229 -5.92 -23.09 -1.84
N PHE A 230 -5.63 -23.96 -2.81
CA PHE A 230 -4.27 -24.41 -3.08
C PHE A 230 -3.32 -23.29 -3.49
N THR A 231 -3.82 -22.31 -4.24
CA THR A 231 -3.05 -21.13 -4.60
C THR A 231 -2.70 -20.33 -3.35
N SER A 232 -3.65 -20.10 -2.44
CA SER A 232 -3.41 -19.45 -1.14
C SER A 232 -2.35 -20.19 -0.31
N VAL A 233 -2.43 -21.52 -0.27
CA VAL A 233 -1.49 -22.37 0.48
C VAL A 233 -0.08 -22.23 -0.09
N ARG A 234 0.09 -22.32 -1.41
CA ARG A 234 1.41 -22.16 -2.07
C ARG A 234 2.00 -20.76 -1.88
N GLU A 235 1.17 -19.72 -1.96
CA GLU A 235 1.62 -18.34 -1.69
C GLU A 235 2.13 -18.22 -0.24
N LEU A 236 1.40 -18.80 0.72
CA LEU A 236 1.79 -18.82 2.12
C LEU A 236 3.09 -19.62 2.34
N GLU A 237 3.26 -20.78 1.71
CA GLU A 237 4.51 -21.56 1.77
C GLU A 237 5.72 -20.74 1.27
N LYS A 238 5.55 -20.03 0.15
CA LYS A 238 6.60 -19.18 -0.40
C LYS A 238 6.95 -18.04 0.56
N GLN A 239 5.96 -17.37 1.13
CA GLN A 239 6.18 -16.35 2.16
C GLN A 239 6.91 -16.93 3.37
N MET A 240 6.54 -18.13 3.83
CA MET A 240 7.19 -18.78 4.97
C MET A 240 8.65 -19.12 4.71
N GLN A 241 9.00 -19.57 3.49
CA GLN A 241 10.39 -19.82 3.10
C GLN A 241 11.23 -18.53 3.10
N THR A 242 10.70 -17.45 2.53
CA THR A 242 11.36 -16.13 2.54
C THR A 242 11.53 -15.62 3.98
N ASN A 243 10.51 -15.75 4.82
CA ASN A 243 10.56 -15.35 6.23
C ASN A 243 11.62 -16.14 7.01
N GLN A 244 11.81 -17.43 6.70
CA GLN A 244 12.84 -18.25 7.33
C GLN A 244 14.24 -17.75 6.99
N GLN A 245 14.49 -17.32 5.75
CA GLN A 245 15.77 -16.74 5.36
C GLN A 245 16.05 -15.44 6.11
N TRP A 246 15.05 -14.56 6.19
CA TRP A 246 15.18 -13.29 6.91
C TRP A 246 15.29 -13.42 8.42
N ALA A 247 14.73 -14.47 9.02
CA ALA A 247 14.85 -14.78 10.45
C ALA A 247 16.29 -15.16 10.86
N LEU A 248 17.11 -15.60 9.91
CA LEU A 248 18.53 -15.90 10.14
C LEU A 248 19.43 -14.66 9.97
N GLN A 249 18.93 -13.60 9.33
CA GLN A 249 19.64 -12.34 9.19
C GLN A 249 19.43 -11.47 10.44
N PRO A 250 20.43 -10.68 10.89
CA PRO A 250 20.22 -9.72 11.96
C PRO A 250 19.19 -8.65 11.57
N LYS A 251 18.49 -8.07 12.55
CA LYS A 251 17.68 -6.86 12.27
C LYS A 251 18.57 -5.63 12.09
N PRO A 252 18.13 -4.65 11.27
CA PRO A 252 18.84 -3.38 11.20
C PRO A 252 18.88 -2.74 12.58
N SER A 253 19.98 -2.06 12.88
CA SER A 253 20.14 -1.29 14.10
C SER A 253 19.85 0.18 13.80
N VAL A 254 19.13 0.84 14.70
CA VAL A 254 18.84 2.27 14.63
C VAL A 254 19.26 2.93 15.94
N ASP A 255 19.83 4.13 15.85
CA ASP A 255 20.20 4.93 17.03
C ASP A 255 19.03 5.84 17.43
N VAL A 256 17.88 5.23 17.68
CA VAL A 256 16.65 5.91 18.09
C VAL A 256 16.05 5.14 19.27
N PRO A 257 15.65 5.81 20.36
CA PRO A 257 15.02 5.12 21.48
C PRO A 257 13.70 4.48 21.04
N ARG A 258 13.33 3.39 21.72
CA ARG A 258 12.00 2.77 21.52
C ARG A 258 10.91 3.83 21.74
N PRO A 259 9.97 4.00 20.80
CA PRO A 259 8.90 4.97 20.96
C PRO A 259 7.94 4.56 22.09
N VAL A 260 7.37 5.57 22.73
CA VAL A 260 6.29 5.41 23.72
C VAL A 260 4.96 5.46 22.99
N ASP A 261 4.06 4.52 23.30
CA ASP A 261 2.72 4.55 22.73
C ASP A 261 1.93 5.72 23.31
N VAL A 262 1.24 6.46 22.44
CA VAL A 262 0.43 7.61 22.83
C VAL A 262 -0.70 7.17 23.76
N ALA A 263 -0.72 7.75 24.95
CA ALA A 263 -1.64 7.37 26.03
C ALA A 263 -3.09 7.78 25.75
N ASP A 264 -3.31 8.97 25.17
CA ASP A 264 -4.65 9.41 24.78
C ASP A 264 -5.08 8.71 23.48
N PRO A 265 -6.11 7.85 23.50
CA PRO A 265 -6.60 7.20 22.29
C PRO A 265 -7.21 8.18 21.27
N ASN A 266 -7.57 9.40 21.69
CA ASN A 266 -8.17 10.43 20.84
C ASN A 266 -7.16 11.42 20.27
N ASP A 267 -5.89 11.38 20.70
CA ASP A 267 -4.82 12.18 20.11
C ASP A 267 -4.39 11.61 18.74
N LEU A 268 -5.28 11.77 17.77
CA LEU A 268 -5.10 11.30 16.40
C LEU A 268 -3.82 11.87 15.78
N ILE A 269 -3.50 13.14 16.07
CA ILE A 269 -2.37 13.82 15.43
C ILE A 269 -1.05 13.29 15.98
N GLN A 270 -0.90 13.15 17.30
CA GLN A 270 0.30 12.57 17.87
C GLN A 270 0.47 11.09 17.47
N ARG A 271 -0.63 10.33 17.40
CA ARG A 271 -0.59 8.92 16.94
C ARG A 271 -0.16 8.82 15.48
N PHE A 272 -0.62 9.73 14.63
CA PHE A 272 -0.20 9.81 13.23
C PHE A 272 1.29 10.17 13.14
N ASP A 273 1.75 11.16 13.90
CA ASP A 273 3.14 11.60 13.94
C ASP A 273 4.12 10.48 14.34
N VAL A 274 3.86 9.80 15.46
CA VAL A 274 4.74 8.71 15.94
C VAL A 274 4.74 7.53 14.94
N MET A 275 3.60 7.22 14.32
CA MET A 275 3.57 6.22 13.24
C MET A 275 4.39 6.67 12.02
N CYS A 276 4.29 7.93 11.59
CA CYS A 276 5.13 8.45 10.51
C CYS A 276 6.63 8.33 10.81
N GLY A 277 7.05 8.57 12.05
CA GLY A 277 8.43 8.32 12.50
C GLY A 277 8.85 6.86 12.31
N MET A 278 8.00 5.91 12.70
CA MET A 278 8.26 4.49 12.49
C MET A 278 8.31 4.09 11.02
N ILE A 279 7.42 4.67 10.19
CA ILE A 279 7.40 4.46 8.75
C ILE A 279 8.72 4.95 8.15
N LYS A 280 9.16 6.16 8.51
CA LYS A 280 10.46 6.70 8.06
C LYS A 280 11.61 5.73 8.38
N LEU A 281 11.74 5.27 9.62
CA LEU A 281 12.78 4.31 10.01
C LEU A 281 12.69 2.99 9.23
N ALA A 282 11.48 2.50 8.97
CA ALA A 282 11.27 1.28 8.18
C ALA A 282 11.74 1.44 6.73
N LEU A 283 11.56 2.64 6.15
CA LEU A 283 12.00 2.96 4.80
C LEU A 283 13.52 3.20 4.74
N GLU A 284 14.09 3.95 5.70
CA GLU A 284 15.54 4.24 5.79
C GLU A 284 16.37 2.96 5.94
N THR A 285 15.83 1.96 6.63
CA THR A 285 16.50 0.66 6.83
C THR A 285 16.17 -0.37 5.74
N ASP A 286 15.42 0.01 4.71
CA ASP A 286 14.84 -0.88 3.67
C ASP A 286 14.17 -2.13 4.26
N SER A 287 13.58 -2.00 5.46
CA SER A 287 12.87 -3.10 6.13
C SER A 287 11.64 -3.55 5.34
N THR A 288 11.02 -2.61 4.62
CA THR A 288 9.95 -2.82 3.65
C THR A 288 9.92 -1.68 2.64
N ARG A 289 9.28 -1.92 1.49
CA ARG A 289 9.05 -0.89 0.46
C ARG A 289 7.59 -0.50 0.30
N VAL A 290 6.67 -1.18 0.99
CA VAL A 290 5.23 -0.94 0.87
C VAL A 290 4.61 -0.83 2.25
N ILE A 291 4.00 0.32 2.53
CA ILE A 291 3.40 0.60 3.83
C ILE A 291 2.01 1.21 3.62
N SER A 292 1.04 0.75 4.41
CA SER A 292 -0.29 1.34 4.46
C SER A 292 -0.59 1.79 5.88
N LEU A 293 -0.93 3.06 6.06
CA LEU A 293 -1.33 3.64 7.33
C LEU A 293 -2.79 4.09 7.25
N HIS A 294 -3.64 3.53 8.09
CA HIS A 294 -5.06 3.88 8.17
C HIS A 294 -5.37 4.77 9.37
N LEU A 295 -6.10 5.86 9.14
CA LEU A 295 -6.64 6.77 10.14
C LEU A 295 -8.16 6.55 10.20
N PRO A 296 -8.65 5.67 11.08
CA PRO A 296 -10.06 5.36 11.19
C PRO A 296 -10.87 6.55 11.73
N ALA A 297 -12.18 6.45 11.61
CA ALA A 297 -13.12 7.43 12.14
C ALA A 297 -13.14 7.44 13.69
N GLY A 298 -12.34 8.30 14.31
CA GLY A 298 -12.28 8.45 15.77
C GLY A 298 -13.54 9.11 16.35
N GLY A 299 -14.12 8.50 17.39
CA GLY A 299 -15.33 9.01 18.04
C GLY A 299 -15.10 10.11 19.09
N GLY A 300 -13.88 10.22 19.64
CA GLY A 300 -13.57 11.19 20.70
C GLY A 300 -13.07 12.54 20.19
N VAL A 301 -12.92 13.47 21.15
CA VAL A 301 -12.45 14.84 20.92
C VAL A 301 -10.95 14.80 20.69
N VAL A 302 -10.50 15.29 19.54
CA VAL A 302 -9.07 15.42 19.23
C VAL A 302 -8.53 16.61 20.04
N PRO A 303 -7.40 16.48 20.77
CA PRO A 303 -6.87 17.52 21.66
C PRO A 303 -6.25 18.70 20.88
N ILE A 304 -7.09 19.45 20.18
CA ILE A 304 -6.73 20.65 19.43
C ILE A 304 -7.53 21.82 20.01
N ASP A 305 -6.86 22.95 20.22
CA ASP A 305 -7.52 24.16 20.71
C ASP A 305 -8.67 24.61 19.80
N GLY A 306 -9.82 24.88 20.41
CA GLY A 306 -11.07 25.18 19.71
C GLY A 306 -11.78 23.97 19.09
N VAL A 307 -11.47 22.74 19.54
CA VAL A 307 -12.21 21.52 19.20
C VAL A 307 -12.76 20.92 20.50
N ASP A 308 -14.08 20.83 20.61
CA ASP A 308 -14.77 20.32 21.81
C ASP A 308 -15.72 19.15 21.50
N GLN A 309 -16.00 18.89 20.22
CA GLN A 309 -16.79 17.75 19.77
C GLN A 309 -15.93 16.65 19.15
N GLY A 310 -16.42 15.42 19.24
CA GLY A 310 -15.71 14.27 18.69
C GLY A 310 -15.58 14.31 17.17
N TYR A 311 -14.43 13.88 16.63
CA TYR A 311 -14.13 13.99 15.19
C TYR A 311 -15.21 13.35 14.29
N HIS A 312 -15.69 12.16 14.64
CA HIS A 312 -16.81 11.53 13.92
C HIS A 312 -18.09 12.39 13.96
N SER A 313 -18.43 12.97 15.12
CA SER A 313 -19.61 13.85 15.26
C SER A 313 -19.49 15.11 14.42
N LEU A 314 -18.29 15.70 14.37
CA LEU A 314 -17.98 16.86 13.53
C LEU A 314 -18.15 16.56 12.05
N SER A 315 -17.79 15.36 11.59
CA SER A 315 -17.98 14.94 10.19
C SER A 315 -19.45 14.90 9.75
N HIS A 316 -20.38 14.68 10.70
CA HIS A 316 -21.83 14.83 10.52
C HIS A 316 -22.26 16.29 10.74
N HIS A 317 -21.60 17.21 10.04
CA HIS A 317 -21.76 18.65 10.27
C HIS A 317 -23.15 19.16 9.86
N GLY A 318 -23.84 18.56 8.88
CA GLY A 318 -25.20 19.01 8.50
C GLY A 318 -25.27 20.46 8.01
N ARG A 319 -24.13 21.01 7.57
CA ARG A 319 -23.88 22.44 7.26
C ARG A 319 -23.90 23.40 8.45
N ASP A 320 -23.80 22.88 9.66
CA ASP A 320 -23.55 23.68 10.86
C ASP A 320 -22.16 24.34 10.79
N GLU A 321 -22.12 25.66 10.91
CA GLU A 321 -20.89 26.45 10.75
C GLU A 321 -19.90 26.25 11.90
N GLU A 322 -20.39 25.99 13.12
CA GLU A 322 -19.56 25.73 14.28
C GLU A 322 -18.84 24.39 14.11
N LYS A 323 -19.60 23.33 13.78
CA LYS A 323 -19.02 22.02 13.48
C LYS A 323 -18.04 22.09 12.33
N LEU A 324 -18.35 22.82 11.25
CA LEU A 324 -17.44 23.00 10.12
C LEU A 324 -16.15 23.70 10.53
N THR A 325 -16.23 24.71 11.40
CA THR A 325 -15.06 25.43 11.91
C THR A 325 -14.15 24.52 12.75
N GLN A 326 -14.74 23.71 13.63
CA GLN A 326 -13.98 22.74 14.43
C GLN A 326 -13.40 21.61 13.55
N LEU A 327 -14.21 21.08 12.63
CA LEU A 327 -13.78 20.05 11.67
C LEU A 327 -12.61 20.53 10.82
N GLN A 328 -12.66 21.78 10.36
CA GLN A 328 -11.58 22.40 9.60
C GLN A 328 -10.27 22.39 10.38
N ARG A 329 -10.28 22.60 11.71
CA ARG A 329 -9.06 22.55 12.55
C ARG A 329 -8.47 21.14 12.57
N VAL A 330 -9.31 20.12 12.78
CA VAL A 330 -8.89 18.71 12.82
C VAL A 330 -8.31 18.28 11.46
N GLU A 331 -9.05 18.52 10.38
CA GLU A 331 -8.65 18.13 9.03
C GLU A 331 -7.41 18.89 8.55
N THR A 332 -7.26 20.17 8.93
CA THR A 332 -6.02 20.94 8.70
C THR A 332 -4.83 20.29 9.40
N ALA A 333 -5.00 19.84 10.65
CA ALA A 333 -3.92 19.19 11.39
C ALA A 333 -3.51 17.85 10.75
N ILE A 334 -4.47 17.06 10.24
CA ILE A 334 -4.20 15.82 9.51
C ILE A 334 -3.37 16.10 8.24
N VAL A 335 -3.82 17.05 7.40
CA VAL A 335 -3.11 17.38 6.15
C VAL A 335 -1.72 17.97 6.44
N ARG A 336 -1.61 18.82 7.48
CA ARG A 336 -0.33 19.36 7.95
C ARG A 336 0.63 18.25 8.39
N GLN A 337 0.15 17.25 9.13
CA GLN A 337 0.99 16.13 9.58
C GLN A 337 1.48 15.28 8.40
N TRP A 338 0.66 15.08 7.37
CA TRP A 338 1.09 14.42 6.14
C TRP A 338 2.15 15.23 5.39
N GLY A 339 2.00 16.57 5.33
CA GLY A 339 3.03 17.47 4.82
C GLY A 339 4.32 17.44 5.65
N GLN A 340 4.22 17.33 6.97
CA GLN A 340 5.40 17.17 7.82
C GLN A 340 6.14 15.87 7.53
N PHE A 341 5.41 14.75 7.39
CA PHE A 341 6.01 13.48 7.00
C PHE A 341 6.73 13.58 5.64
N MET A 342 6.16 14.29 4.65
CA MET A 342 6.85 14.56 3.39
C MET A 342 8.17 15.32 3.60
N ARG A 343 8.18 16.37 4.43
CA ARG A 343 9.41 17.11 4.78
C ARG A 343 10.44 16.19 5.41
N ASP A 344 10.02 15.33 6.33
CA ASP A 344 10.93 14.42 7.03
C ASP A 344 11.57 13.37 6.09
N LEU A 345 10.84 12.92 5.06
CA LEU A 345 11.36 12.07 3.99
C LEU A 345 12.24 12.85 2.99
N ALA A 346 11.93 14.12 2.73
CA ALA A 346 12.74 14.96 1.86
C ALA A 346 14.10 15.29 2.48
N ALA A 347 14.15 15.39 3.81
CA ALA A 347 15.36 15.65 4.58
C ALA A 347 16.21 14.40 4.86
N SER A 348 15.73 13.20 4.47
CA SER A 348 16.48 11.95 4.58
C SER A 348 16.93 11.50 3.20
N GLU A 349 18.14 10.94 3.11
CA GLU A 349 18.72 10.45 1.86
C GLU A 349 18.96 8.95 1.92
N ASP A 350 18.67 8.27 0.81
CA ASP A 350 19.03 6.87 0.57
C ASP A 350 19.55 6.77 -0.86
N SER A 351 20.65 6.05 -1.07
CA SER A 351 21.19 5.76 -2.40
C SER A 351 21.45 7.04 -3.25
N GLY A 352 21.86 8.13 -2.61
CA GLY A 352 22.23 9.40 -3.28
C GLY A 352 21.06 10.28 -3.73
N THR A 353 19.82 9.98 -3.32
CA THR A 353 18.65 10.83 -3.58
C THR A 353 17.78 10.93 -2.33
N SER A 354 16.93 11.96 -2.23
CA SER A 354 16.00 12.06 -1.09
C SER A 354 15.05 10.86 -1.04
N LEU A 355 14.74 10.40 0.17
CA LEU A 355 13.82 9.29 0.39
C LEU A 355 12.42 9.62 -0.16
N LEU A 356 12.03 10.90 -0.14
CA LEU A 356 10.79 11.37 -0.75
C LEU A 356 10.77 11.15 -2.27
N ASP A 357 11.88 11.37 -3.00
CA ASP A 357 11.91 11.16 -4.47
C ASP A 357 11.84 9.68 -4.88
N GLN A 358 12.07 8.79 -3.92
CA GLN A 358 11.97 7.33 -4.08
C GLN A 358 10.63 6.76 -3.61
N THR A 359 9.85 7.56 -2.87
CA THR A 359 8.64 7.10 -2.17
C THR A 359 7.39 7.77 -2.72
N THR A 360 6.52 7.00 -3.35
CA THR A 360 5.17 7.42 -3.74
C THR A 360 4.27 7.49 -2.50
N LEU A 361 3.73 8.66 -2.21
CA LEU A 361 2.84 8.92 -1.09
C LEU A 361 1.41 9.19 -1.60
N LEU A 362 0.45 8.39 -1.15
CA LEU A 362 -0.96 8.57 -1.48
C LEU A 362 -1.74 8.86 -0.21
N MET A 363 -2.42 10.01 -0.10
CA MET A 363 -3.46 10.24 0.89
C MET A 363 -4.84 10.18 0.22
N THR A 364 -5.75 9.35 0.73
CA THR A 364 -7.13 9.29 0.22
C THR A 364 -8.14 8.76 1.25
N SER A 365 -9.42 8.69 0.91
CA SER A 365 -10.52 8.22 1.77
C SER A 365 -11.61 7.56 0.94
N ASN A 366 -12.52 6.81 1.55
CA ASN A 366 -13.73 6.31 0.89
C ASN A 366 -14.81 7.39 0.69
N LEU A 367 -14.77 8.50 1.43
CA LEU A 367 -15.81 9.53 1.43
C LEU A 367 -15.27 10.82 0.84
N GLY A 368 -15.99 11.39 -0.13
CA GLY A 368 -15.80 12.80 -0.53
C GLY A 368 -16.61 13.76 0.33
N ASN A 369 -17.66 13.27 0.99
CA ASN A 369 -18.38 14.02 2.02
C ASN A 369 -18.95 13.06 3.06
N ALA A 370 -18.46 13.16 4.30
CA ALA A 370 -18.93 12.30 5.40
C ALA A 370 -20.35 12.65 5.86
N SER A 371 -20.73 13.93 5.88
CA SER A 371 -22.02 14.37 6.41
C SER A 371 -23.24 13.81 5.66
N ASN A 372 -23.10 13.49 4.38
CA ASN A 372 -24.16 12.85 3.59
C ASN A 372 -23.76 11.44 3.11
N HIS A 373 -22.67 10.88 3.63
CA HIS A 373 -22.12 9.58 3.26
C HIS A 373 -21.85 9.41 1.75
N ASP A 374 -21.43 10.47 1.05
CA ASP A 374 -21.17 10.43 -0.39
C ASP A 374 -19.77 9.87 -0.69
N ASN A 375 -19.72 8.82 -1.52
CA ASN A 375 -18.48 8.19 -1.98
C ASN A 375 -17.94 8.81 -3.28
N ARG A 376 -18.56 9.88 -3.80
CA ARG A 376 -18.08 10.64 -4.95
C ARG A 376 -17.11 11.73 -4.54
N ASN A 377 -16.27 12.18 -5.49
CA ASN A 377 -15.29 13.25 -5.31
C ASN A 377 -14.41 13.03 -4.08
N MET A 378 -13.83 11.84 -3.99
CA MET A 378 -12.95 11.43 -2.89
C MET A 378 -11.75 12.38 -2.80
N PRO A 379 -11.28 12.71 -1.58
CA PRO A 379 -10.06 13.49 -1.39
C PRO A 379 -8.85 12.67 -1.85
N VAL A 380 -7.97 13.26 -2.65
CA VAL A 380 -6.77 12.60 -3.15
C VAL A 380 -5.61 13.58 -3.20
N LEU A 381 -4.55 13.27 -2.45
CA LEU A 381 -3.23 13.90 -2.57
C LEU A 381 -2.21 12.83 -2.96
N LEU A 382 -1.44 13.10 -4.00
CA LEU A 382 -0.33 12.24 -4.44
C LEU A 382 0.97 13.03 -4.35
N GLY A 383 1.96 12.55 -3.59
CA GLY A 383 3.25 13.21 -3.45
C GLY A 383 4.44 12.26 -3.59
N GLY A 384 5.63 12.84 -3.75
CA GLY A 384 6.88 12.10 -3.83
C GLY A 384 7.01 11.15 -5.05
N GLY A 385 7.99 10.27 -4.97
CA GLY A 385 8.29 9.34 -6.06
C GLY A 385 8.69 10.06 -7.35
N LYS A 386 8.44 9.38 -8.48
CA LYS A 386 8.88 9.81 -9.80
C LYS A 386 7.80 10.53 -10.61
N PHE A 387 6.77 11.07 -9.97
CA PHE A 387 5.72 11.82 -10.66
C PHE A 387 6.10 13.30 -10.85
N ARG A 388 5.60 13.92 -11.92
CA ARG A 388 5.70 15.36 -12.14
C ARG A 388 4.57 16.06 -11.37
N HIS A 389 4.93 16.58 -10.20
CA HIS A 389 4.03 17.27 -9.28
C HIS A 389 3.87 18.77 -9.59
N GLY A 390 3.20 19.50 -8.68
CA GLY A 390 2.99 20.95 -8.79
C GLY A 390 1.67 21.33 -9.46
N THR A 391 0.70 20.43 -9.54
CA THR A 391 -0.55 20.68 -10.26
C THR A 391 -1.79 20.20 -9.51
N HIS A 392 -2.92 20.84 -9.77
CA HIS A 392 -4.25 20.34 -9.44
C HIS A 392 -4.89 19.73 -10.68
N LEU A 393 -5.10 18.41 -10.66
CA LEU A 393 -5.86 17.67 -11.65
C LEU A 393 -7.34 17.64 -11.23
N GLY A 394 -8.14 18.55 -11.79
CA GLY A 394 -9.57 18.59 -11.55
C GLY A 394 -10.36 17.90 -12.67
N PHE A 395 -11.17 16.92 -12.28
CA PHE A 395 -12.10 16.22 -13.15
C PHE A 395 -13.56 16.61 -12.85
N ASP A 396 -14.50 16.10 -13.64
CA ASP A 396 -15.92 16.39 -13.46
C ASP A 396 -16.43 15.87 -12.09
N ARG A 397 -17.01 16.78 -11.29
CA ARG A 397 -17.48 16.45 -9.93
C ARG A 397 -18.80 15.70 -9.89
N LYS A 398 -19.58 15.70 -10.97
CA LYS A 398 -20.84 14.97 -11.12
C LYS A 398 -20.63 13.59 -11.74
N ASN A 399 -19.85 13.55 -12.82
CA ASN A 399 -19.46 12.34 -13.55
C ASN A 399 -17.98 12.05 -13.26
N ASN A 400 -17.71 11.54 -12.06
CA ASN A 400 -16.33 11.40 -11.62
C ASN A 400 -15.49 10.52 -12.54
N TYR A 401 -14.24 10.95 -12.69
CA TYR A 401 -13.22 10.16 -13.36
C TYR A 401 -12.87 8.93 -12.49
N PRO A 402 -12.64 7.74 -13.08
CA PRO A 402 -12.31 6.54 -12.32
C PRO A 402 -10.99 6.71 -11.55
N LEU A 403 -11.07 6.83 -10.21
CA LEU A 403 -9.90 6.85 -9.34
C LEU A 403 -8.97 5.63 -9.53
N PRO A 404 -9.45 4.42 -9.88
CA PRO A 404 -8.57 3.27 -10.14
C PRO A 404 -7.56 3.50 -11.26
N ASN A 405 -7.77 4.49 -12.14
CA ASN A 405 -6.76 4.87 -13.13
C ASN A 405 -5.49 5.44 -12.47
N LEU A 406 -5.61 6.10 -11.30
CA LEU A 406 -4.46 6.49 -10.47
C LEU A 406 -3.69 5.28 -10.00
N PHE A 407 -4.41 4.22 -9.61
CA PHE A 407 -3.81 3.01 -9.07
C PHE A 407 -2.99 2.28 -10.15
N VAL A 408 -3.46 2.29 -11.40
CA VAL A 408 -2.66 1.82 -12.55
C VAL A 408 -1.39 2.65 -12.73
N SER A 409 -1.49 3.99 -12.68
CA SER A 409 -0.30 4.86 -12.75
C SER A 409 0.70 4.59 -11.62
N ILE A 410 0.23 4.36 -10.39
CA ILE A 410 1.07 3.99 -9.24
C ILE A 410 1.71 2.61 -9.45
N LEU A 411 0.94 1.60 -9.91
CA LEU A 411 1.47 0.26 -10.19
C LEU A 411 2.62 0.30 -11.20
N GLN A 412 2.42 1.02 -12.31
CA GLN A 412 3.46 1.19 -13.32
C GLN A 412 4.68 1.96 -12.78
N GLN A 413 4.46 2.99 -11.96
CA GLN A 413 5.54 3.71 -11.27
C GLN A 413 6.35 2.77 -10.38
N MET A 414 5.68 1.84 -9.68
CA MET A 414 6.30 0.84 -8.82
C MET A 414 6.94 -0.33 -9.59
N GLY A 415 6.85 -0.33 -10.94
CA GLY A 415 7.45 -1.35 -11.79
C GLY A 415 6.58 -2.58 -12.02
N VAL A 416 5.29 -2.51 -11.66
CA VAL A 416 4.31 -3.56 -11.95
C VAL A 416 3.74 -3.34 -13.35
N PRO A 417 3.89 -4.28 -14.29
CA PRO A 417 3.32 -4.17 -15.63
C PRO A 417 1.81 -4.44 -15.59
N ALA A 418 1.05 -3.44 -15.19
CA ALA A 418 -0.41 -3.49 -15.11
C ALA A 418 -1.04 -2.49 -16.08
N ASP A 419 -1.95 -2.97 -16.91
CA ASP A 419 -2.81 -2.14 -17.77
C ASP A 419 -4.19 -1.90 -17.13
N GLN A 420 -4.52 -2.69 -16.10
CA GLN A 420 -5.80 -2.62 -15.41
C GLN A 420 -5.66 -2.97 -13.93
N PHE A 421 -6.40 -2.26 -13.09
CA PHE A 421 -6.64 -2.57 -11.69
C PHE A 421 -8.11 -2.27 -11.35
N ALA A 422 -8.82 -3.25 -10.80
CA ALA A 422 -10.25 -3.17 -10.52
C ALA A 422 -11.06 -2.66 -11.73
N THR A 423 -11.77 -1.54 -11.60
CA THR A 423 -12.62 -0.94 -12.63
C THR A 423 -11.91 0.12 -13.47
N SER A 424 -10.57 0.18 -13.43
CA SER A 424 -9.81 1.14 -14.23
C SER A 424 -10.02 0.93 -15.74
N THR A 425 -9.86 2.02 -16.47
CA THR A 425 -9.92 2.09 -17.94
C THR A 425 -8.57 2.44 -18.57
N GLY A 426 -7.54 2.68 -17.75
CA GLY A 426 -6.17 2.99 -18.17
C GLY A 426 -5.39 3.67 -17.05
N THR A 427 -4.40 4.48 -17.40
CA THR A 427 -3.66 5.35 -16.47
C THR A 427 -4.40 6.67 -16.21
N MET A 428 -4.02 7.38 -15.15
CA MET A 428 -4.55 8.71 -14.84
C MET A 428 -4.13 9.73 -15.91
N THR A 429 -5.11 10.42 -16.50
CA THR A 429 -4.84 11.46 -17.50
C THR A 429 -4.23 12.70 -16.84
N GLY A 430 -3.20 13.29 -17.45
CA GLY A 430 -2.53 14.49 -16.94
C GLY A 430 -1.53 14.23 -15.81
N LEU A 431 -1.28 12.97 -15.45
CA LEU A 431 -0.27 12.58 -14.47
C LEU A 431 0.96 11.98 -15.19
N ASP A 432 2.00 12.79 -15.36
CA ASP A 432 3.23 12.40 -16.04
C ASP A 432 4.30 11.90 -15.05
N PHE A 433 5.24 11.08 -15.55
CA PHE A 433 6.48 10.78 -14.85
C PHE A 433 7.53 11.88 -15.06
N LYS A 434 8.41 12.09 -14.09
CA LYS A 434 9.66 12.82 -14.29
C LYS A 434 10.46 12.05 -15.33
N VAL A 435 10.82 12.71 -16.43
CA VAL A 435 11.81 12.18 -17.38
C VAL A 435 13.15 12.21 -16.65
N GLY A 436 13.82 11.05 -16.59
CA GLY A 436 15.13 10.89 -15.96
C GLY A 436 16.21 11.68 -16.68
#